data_AF-A0A3D5JP24-F1
#
_entry.id   AF-A0A3D5JP24-F1
#
_cell.length_a   1.000
_cell.length_b   1.000
_cell.length_c   1.000
_cell.angle_alpha   90.00
_cell.angle_beta   90.00
_cell.angle_gamma   90.00
#
_symmetry.space_group_name_H-M   'P 1'
#
loop_
_entity.id
_entity.type
_entity.pdbx_description
1 polymer ?
#
loop_
_entity_poly.entity_id
_entity_poly.type
_entity_poly.pdbx_seq_one_letter_code
_entity_poly.pdbx_strand_id
1 'polypeptide(L)'
;LILTGPTVAAPYFEQIDRFIRLTLGDAAAERYEIIIGDPVAVARRMSAGIKRVREHRLEQKDSFFFNWSIEIPWEYQQPFVPTHEAMAALDLHHGRPPHALAADLRRAFSGIVAGNVKEDGMRRIEQFGPFEIHGDADMMQALDELLRAFVEQRRMKISGEYQPCYRVLA
;
A
#
# COMPACT_ATOMS: atom_id res chain seq x y z
N LEU A 1 -8.98 -4.80 -10.34
CA LEU A 1 -8.65 -3.47 -9.78
C LEU A 1 -8.08 -2.61 -10.90
N ILE A 2 -8.30 -1.29 -10.92
CA ILE A 2 -7.72 -0.39 -11.93
C ILE A 2 -6.93 0.71 -11.20
N LEU A 3 -5.68 0.90 -11.60
CA LEU A 3 -4.85 2.03 -11.21
C LEU A 3 -4.79 3.00 -12.39
N THR A 4 -5.05 4.28 -12.16
CA THR A 4 -5.18 5.25 -13.28
C THR A 4 -4.79 6.66 -12.87
N GLY A 5 -4.30 7.43 -13.83
CA GLY A 5 -3.98 8.85 -13.69
C GLY A 5 -3.66 9.51 -15.04
N PRO A 6 -3.38 10.82 -15.05
CA PRO A 6 -2.98 11.53 -16.26
C PRO A 6 -1.63 11.02 -16.79
N THR A 7 -1.28 11.35 -18.03
CA THR A 7 -0.01 10.94 -18.67
C THR A 7 1.22 11.28 -17.82
N VAL A 8 1.22 12.43 -17.15
CA VAL A 8 2.31 12.86 -16.25
C VAL A 8 2.51 11.94 -15.04
N ALA A 9 1.52 11.10 -14.70
CA ALA A 9 1.59 10.14 -13.61
C ALA A 9 2.15 8.76 -14.05
N ALA A 10 2.52 8.55 -15.32
CA ALA A 10 3.06 7.27 -15.77
C ALA A 10 4.28 6.80 -14.93
N PRO A 11 5.31 7.63 -14.68
CA PRO A 11 6.45 7.21 -13.86
C PRO A 11 6.07 6.82 -12.43
N TYR A 12 5.03 7.45 -11.86
CA TYR A 12 4.52 7.11 -10.54
C TYR A 12 3.91 5.69 -10.52
N PHE A 13 3.13 5.33 -11.53
CA PHE A 13 2.55 3.98 -11.61
C PHE A 13 3.59 2.91 -11.96
N GLU A 14 4.61 3.24 -12.76
CA GLU A 14 5.76 2.34 -13.01
C GLU A 14 6.50 2.02 -11.71
N GLN A 15 6.72 3.03 -10.85
CA GLN A 15 7.38 2.81 -9.56
C GLN A 15 6.53 1.95 -8.61
N ILE A 16 5.21 2.15 -8.58
CA ILE A 16 4.29 1.31 -7.81
C ILE A 16 4.27 -0.13 -8.34
N ASP A 17 4.17 -0.32 -9.65
CA ASP A 17 4.17 -1.65 -10.27
C ASP A 17 5.48 -2.39 -9.96
N ARG A 18 6.62 -1.71 -10.13
CA ARG A 18 7.94 -2.26 -9.78
C ARG A 18 8.02 -2.66 -8.31
N PHE A 19 7.57 -1.81 -7.39
CA PHE A 19 7.58 -2.10 -5.96
C PHE A 19 6.69 -3.32 -5.62
N ILE A 20 5.47 -3.39 -6.17
CA ILE A 20 4.56 -4.51 -5.94
C ILE A 20 5.14 -5.81 -6.51
N ARG A 21 5.72 -5.80 -7.71
CA ARG A 21 6.34 -6.99 -8.31
C ARG A 21 7.55 -7.46 -7.50
N LEU A 22 8.41 -6.53 -7.09
CA LEU A 22 9.60 -6.86 -6.29
C LEU A 22 9.23 -7.49 -4.95
N THR A 23 8.20 -6.95 -4.28
CA THR A 23 7.84 -7.39 -2.92
C THR A 23 6.86 -8.54 -2.89
N LEU A 24 5.81 -8.51 -3.72
CA LEU A 24 4.69 -9.45 -3.68
C LEU A 24 4.64 -10.42 -4.88
N GLY A 25 5.55 -10.24 -5.85
CA GLY A 25 5.64 -11.06 -7.05
C GLY A 25 4.65 -10.70 -8.16
N ASP A 26 4.87 -11.28 -9.34
CA ASP A 26 4.04 -11.01 -10.53
C ASP A 26 2.59 -11.45 -10.36
N ALA A 27 2.33 -12.48 -9.54
CA ALA A 27 0.97 -12.94 -9.22
C ALA A 27 0.13 -11.84 -8.54
N ALA A 28 0.76 -10.92 -7.81
CA ALA A 28 0.09 -9.75 -7.26
C ALA A 28 -0.21 -8.71 -8.36
N ALA A 29 0.71 -8.53 -9.30
CA ALA A 29 0.56 -7.59 -10.41
C ALA A 29 -0.53 -7.99 -11.40
N GLU A 30 -0.85 -9.28 -11.53
CA GLU A 30 -1.99 -9.77 -12.32
C GLU A 30 -3.36 -9.36 -11.74
N ARG A 31 -3.42 -8.89 -10.49
CA ARG A 31 -4.69 -8.51 -9.82
C ARG A 31 -5.15 -7.10 -10.17
N TYR A 32 -4.34 -6.30 -10.87
CA TYR A 32 -4.69 -4.96 -11.31
C TYR A 32 -4.32 -4.68 -12.77
N GLU A 33 -4.95 -3.65 -13.32
CA GLU A 33 -4.66 -3.10 -14.64
C GLU A 33 -4.27 -1.62 -14.47
N ILE A 34 -3.19 -1.17 -15.12
CA ILE A 34 -2.79 0.24 -15.14
C ILE A 34 -3.29 0.88 -16.44
N ILE A 35 -4.08 1.94 -16.34
CA ILE A 35 -4.63 2.69 -17.48
C ILE A 35 -4.24 4.17 -17.35
N ILE A 36 -3.39 4.66 -18.24
CA ILE A 36 -2.88 6.04 -18.19
C ILE A 36 -3.56 6.91 -19.23
N GLY A 37 -4.02 8.09 -18.83
CA GLY A 37 -4.51 9.14 -19.74
C GLY A 37 -5.84 8.83 -20.44
N ASP A 38 -6.48 7.69 -20.15
CA ASP A 38 -7.73 7.27 -20.81
C ASP A 38 -8.88 7.05 -19.80
N PRO A 39 -9.58 8.13 -19.40
CA PRO A 39 -10.71 8.02 -18.49
C PRO A 39 -11.90 7.24 -19.09
N VAL A 40 -12.03 7.21 -20.42
CA VAL A 40 -13.12 6.48 -21.09
C VAL A 40 -12.88 4.98 -21.02
N ALA A 41 -11.65 4.52 -21.23
CA ALA A 41 -11.27 3.12 -21.04
C ALA A 41 -11.48 2.67 -19.60
N VAL A 42 -11.08 3.48 -18.61
CA VAL A 42 -11.33 3.19 -17.18
C VAL A 42 -12.83 2.98 -16.94
N ALA A 43 -13.68 3.89 -17.41
CA ALA A 43 -15.14 3.78 -17.23
C ALA A 43 -15.70 2.51 -17.88
N ARG A 44 -15.29 2.20 -19.11
CA ARG A 44 -15.70 0.98 -19.82
C ARG A 44 -15.28 -0.29 -19.08
N ARG A 45 -14.04 -0.34 -18.57
CA ARG A 45 -13.51 -1.47 -17.80
C ARG A 45 -14.26 -1.67 -16.49
N MET A 46 -14.60 -0.59 -15.78
CA MET A 46 -15.44 -0.66 -14.58
C MET A 46 -16.86 -1.14 -14.90
N SER A 47 -17.51 -0.62 -15.94
CA SER A 47 -18.84 -1.09 -16.36
C SER A 47 -18.86 -2.59 -16.70
N ALA A 48 -17.81 -3.09 -17.37
CA ALA A 48 -17.67 -4.52 -17.61
C ALA A 48 -17.39 -5.31 -16.31
N GLY A 49 -16.59 -4.76 -15.41
CA GLY A 49 -16.33 -5.33 -14.08
C GLY A 49 -17.61 -5.51 -13.25
N ILE A 50 -18.51 -4.53 -13.25
CA ILE A 50 -19.78 -4.59 -12.51
C ILE A 50 -20.64 -5.77 -12.99
N LYS A 51 -20.69 -6.05 -14.30
CA LYS A 51 -21.41 -7.20 -14.85
C LYS A 51 -20.85 -8.52 -14.33
N ARG A 52 -19.52 -8.69 -14.37
CA ARG A 52 -18.83 -9.86 -13.83
C ARG A 52 -19.04 -10.05 -12.33
N VAL A 53 -19.01 -8.95 -11.54
CA VAL A 53 -19.30 -8.99 -10.11
C VAL A 53 -20.73 -9.47 -9.86
N ARG A 54 -21.71 -8.96 -10.62
CA ARG A 54 -23.11 -9.40 -10.50
C ARG A 54 -23.26 -10.90 -10.77
N GLU A 55 -22.64 -11.41 -11.83
CA GLU A 55 -22.64 -12.84 -12.17
C GLU A 55 -22.02 -13.66 -11.03
N HIS A 56 -20.84 -13.28 -10.57
CA HIS A 56 -20.15 -13.95 -9.47
C HIS A 56 -21.00 -14.00 -8.18
N ARG A 57 -21.66 -12.90 -7.79
CA ARG A 57 -22.52 -12.89 -6.59
C ARG A 57 -23.73 -13.80 -6.75
N LEU A 58 -24.34 -13.86 -7.94
CA LEU A 58 -25.44 -14.80 -8.21
C LEU A 58 -24.96 -16.26 -8.08
N GLU A 59 -23.81 -16.59 -8.66
CA GLU A 59 -23.21 -17.92 -8.60
C GLU A 59 -22.90 -18.35 -7.16
N GLN A 60 -22.32 -17.45 -6.36
CA GLN A 60 -21.98 -17.70 -4.97
C GLN A 60 -23.17 -17.57 -4.01
N LYS A 61 -24.36 -17.19 -4.51
CA LYS A 61 -25.55 -16.86 -3.70
C LYS A 61 -25.26 -15.83 -2.61
N ASP A 62 -24.38 -14.88 -2.91
CA ASP A 62 -23.94 -13.82 -2.00
C ASP A 62 -24.75 -12.53 -2.25
N SER A 63 -24.77 -11.64 -1.28
CA SER A 63 -25.43 -10.34 -1.39
C SER A 63 -24.76 -9.47 -2.46
N PHE A 64 -25.52 -8.55 -3.07
CA PHE A 64 -24.94 -7.52 -3.94
C PHE A 64 -24.38 -6.32 -3.17
N PHE A 65 -24.87 -6.06 -1.96
CA PHE A 65 -24.54 -4.87 -1.17
C PHE A 65 -23.47 -5.13 -0.09
N PHE A 66 -23.16 -6.40 0.21
CA PHE A 66 -22.06 -6.78 1.07
C PHE A 66 -21.40 -8.05 0.53
N ASN A 67 -20.07 -8.14 0.55
CA ASN A 67 -19.33 -9.32 0.08
C ASN A 67 -19.11 -10.27 1.26
N TRP A 68 -20.02 -11.21 1.52
CA TRP A 68 -19.83 -12.16 2.62
C TRP A 68 -18.84 -13.27 2.25
N SER A 69 -18.72 -13.58 0.97
CA SER A 69 -17.82 -14.61 0.45
C SER A 69 -16.35 -14.20 0.42
N ILE A 70 -16.02 -12.92 0.69
CA ILE A 70 -14.63 -12.49 0.74
C ILE A 70 -13.95 -13.02 2.01
N GLU A 71 -12.90 -13.79 1.80
CA GLU A 71 -12.04 -14.23 2.89
C GLU A 71 -11.01 -13.14 3.19
N ILE A 72 -11.01 -12.66 4.44
CA ILE A 72 -10.03 -11.70 4.95
C ILE A 72 -9.28 -12.39 6.08
N PRO A 73 -7.99 -12.75 5.91
CA PRO A 73 -7.21 -13.37 6.97
C PRO A 73 -7.16 -12.51 8.23
N TRP A 74 -7.04 -13.14 9.39
CA TRP A 74 -7.11 -12.46 10.69
C TRP A 74 -6.06 -11.35 10.85
N GLU A 75 -4.85 -11.54 10.31
CA GLU A 75 -3.78 -10.53 10.34
C GLU A 75 -4.14 -9.18 9.70
N TYR A 76 -5.11 -9.17 8.77
CA TYR A 76 -5.63 -7.97 8.11
C TYR A 76 -6.72 -7.27 8.93
N GLN A 77 -7.33 -7.98 9.88
CA GLN A 77 -8.42 -7.48 10.73
C GLN A 77 -7.90 -6.89 12.05
N GLN A 78 -6.76 -7.40 12.54
CA GLN A 78 -6.16 -6.94 13.78
C GLN A 78 -5.77 -5.45 13.71
N PRO A 79 -6.23 -4.62 14.66
CA PRO A 79 -5.74 -3.25 14.81
C PRO A 79 -4.24 -3.22 14.99
N PHE A 80 -3.58 -2.25 14.37
CA PHE A 80 -2.15 -2.03 14.49
C PHE A 80 -1.90 -0.67 15.16
N VAL A 81 -1.25 -0.68 16.32
CA VAL A 81 -0.82 0.52 17.04
C VAL A 81 0.67 0.71 16.75
N PRO A 82 1.06 1.74 15.98
CA PRO A 82 2.44 1.91 15.54
C PRO A 82 3.31 2.52 16.66
N THR A 83 3.85 1.66 17.52
CA THR A 83 4.95 2.01 18.42
C THR A 83 6.29 1.77 17.71
N HIS A 84 7.40 2.35 18.21
CA HIS A 84 8.73 2.08 17.66
C HIS A 84 9.07 0.59 17.67
N GLU A 85 8.74 -0.10 18.77
CA GLU A 85 8.90 -1.54 18.90
C GLU A 85 8.07 -2.32 17.87
N ALA A 86 6.80 -1.93 17.68
CA ALA A 86 5.90 -2.60 16.73
C ALA A 86 6.31 -2.36 15.27
N MET A 87 6.85 -1.18 14.96
CA MET A 87 7.37 -0.85 13.63
C MET A 87 8.67 -1.59 13.34
N ALA A 88 9.58 -1.67 14.32
CA ALA A 88 10.80 -2.47 14.21
C ALA A 88 10.48 -3.97 14.11
N ALA A 89 9.47 -4.48 14.82
CA ALA A 89 9.11 -5.90 14.76
C ALA A 89 8.48 -6.38 13.43
N LEU A 90 8.29 -5.50 12.44
CA LEU A 90 7.74 -5.89 11.14
C LEU A 90 8.73 -6.76 10.36
N ASP A 91 8.23 -7.86 9.80
CA ASP A 91 9.08 -8.86 9.15
C ASP A 91 9.19 -8.61 7.63
N LEU A 92 9.95 -7.61 7.19
CA LEU A 92 10.01 -7.23 5.78
C LEU A 92 11.11 -7.97 5.00
N HIS A 93 11.09 -9.30 5.02
CA HIS A 93 12.06 -10.17 4.34
C HIS A 93 11.40 -11.11 3.31
N HIS A 94 12.22 -11.61 2.38
CA HIS A 94 11.92 -12.63 1.39
C HIS A 94 11.63 -13.99 2.04
N GLY A 95 11.07 -14.92 1.26
CA GLY A 95 10.73 -16.27 1.73
C GLY A 95 9.42 -16.36 2.51
N ARG A 96 8.80 -15.22 2.83
CA ARG A 96 7.45 -15.15 3.41
C ARG A 96 6.38 -15.43 2.35
N PRO A 97 5.22 -15.99 2.73
CA PRO A 97 4.05 -16.01 1.87
C PRO A 97 3.66 -14.57 1.45
N PRO A 98 3.35 -14.29 0.17
CA PRO A 98 3.08 -12.93 -0.29
C PRO A 98 1.96 -12.21 0.47
N HIS A 99 0.91 -12.93 0.89
CA HIS A 99 -0.16 -12.34 1.69
C HIS A 99 0.31 -11.95 3.10
N ALA A 100 1.23 -12.69 3.70
CA ALA A 100 1.77 -12.35 5.03
C ALA A 100 2.72 -11.14 4.94
N LEU A 101 3.50 -11.05 3.86
CA LEU A 101 4.35 -9.88 3.59
C LEU A 101 3.52 -8.63 3.31
N ALA A 102 2.47 -8.74 2.50
CA ALA A 102 1.54 -7.64 2.25
C ALA A 102 0.88 -7.12 3.55
N ALA A 103 0.62 -7.99 4.53
CA ALA A 103 0.06 -7.59 5.82
C ALA A 103 1.02 -6.70 6.64
N ASP A 104 2.33 -6.97 6.61
CA ASP A 104 3.33 -6.14 7.30
C ASP A 104 3.68 -4.87 6.52
N LEU A 105 3.73 -4.93 5.18
CA LEU A 105 3.83 -3.72 4.37
C LEU A 105 2.65 -2.78 4.64
N ARG A 106 1.42 -3.31 4.75
CA ARG A 106 0.24 -2.53 5.16
C ARG A 106 0.45 -1.86 6.53
N ARG A 107 1.01 -2.58 7.50
CA ARG A 107 1.30 -2.05 8.85
C ARG A 107 2.36 -0.96 8.80
N ALA A 108 3.43 -1.15 8.04
CA ALA A 108 4.49 -0.15 7.83
C ALA A 108 3.91 1.17 7.27
N PHE A 109 3.16 1.11 6.17
CA PHE A 109 2.51 2.30 5.61
C PHE A 109 1.49 2.92 6.58
N SER A 110 0.74 2.10 7.32
CA SER A 110 -0.18 2.60 8.36
C SER A 110 0.56 3.34 9.49
N GLY A 111 1.76 2.89 9.86
CA GLY A 111 2.62 3.55 10.83
C GLY A 111 3.13 4.90 10.33
N ILE A 112 3.59 4.97 9.08
CA ILE A 112 4.00 6.22 8.43
C ILE A 112 2.86 7.24 8.40
N VAL A 113 1.65 6.79 8.02
CA VAL A 113 0.45 7.66 8.06
C VAL A 113 0.18 8.13 9.50
N ALA A 114 0.23 7.24 10.49
CA ALA A 114 0.00 7.62 11.87
C ALA A 114 1.02 8.66 12.37
N GLY A 115 2.31 8.46 12.08
CA GLY A 115 3.38 9.40 12.44
C GLY A 115 3.27 10.76 11.74
N ASN A 116 2.59 10.83 10.60
CA ASN A 116 2.42 12.08 9.84
C ASN A 116 1.18 12.90 10.24
N VAL A 117 0.06 12.24 10.60
CA VAL A 117 -1.23 12.95 10.76
C VAL A 117 -2.02 12.62 12.03
N LYS A 118 -1.66 11.57 12.78
CA LYS A 118 -2.38 11.21 14.02
C LYS A 118 -1.65 11.78 15.21
N GLU A 119 -2.38 12.43 16.12
CA GLU A 119 -1.80 13.09 17.29
C GLU A 119 -0.91 12.15 18.13
N ASP A 120 -1.39 10.96 18.46
CA ASP A 120 -0.60 9.98 19.21
C ASP A 120 0.65 9.51 18.45
N GLY A 121 0.58 9.43 17.12
CA GLY A 121 1.72 9.08 16.28
C GLY A 121 2.75 10.20 16.27
N MET A 122 2.33 11.44 16.03
CA MET A 122 3.21 12.62 16.02
C MET A 122 3.91 12.80 17.38
N ARG A 123 3.20 12.64 18.50
CA ARG A 123 3.81 12.72 19.85
C ARG A 123 4.90 11.67 20.05
N ARG A 124 4.73 10.45 19.54
CA ARG A 124 5.77 9.40 19.61
C ARG A 124 6.99 9.79 18.78
N ILE A 125 6.79 10.37 17.61
CA ILE A 125 7.88 10.84 16.76
C ILE A 125 8.65 11.98 17.42
N GLU A 126 7.94 12.93 18.05
CA GLU A 126 8.58 14.02 18.80
C GLU A 126 9.38 13.51 20.02
N GLN A 127 8.86 12.50 20.72
CA GLN A 127 9.49 11.97 21.94
C GLN A 127 10.67 11.03 21.68
N PHE A 128 10.56 10.15 20.68
CA PHE A 128 11.49 9.04 20.47
C PHE A 128 12.20 9.09 19.11
N GLY A 129 11.87 10.06 18.26
CA GLY A 129 12.41 10.17 16.90
C GLY A 129 11.63 9.33 15.87
N PRO A 130 12.15 9.20 14.64
CA PRO A 130 11.46 8.50 13.56
C PRO A 130 11.30 6.99 13.84
N PHE A 131 10.28 6.38 13.25
CA PHE A 131 10.15 4.92 13.24
C PHE A 131 11.26 4.29 12.41
N GLU A 132 11.93 3.27 12.93
CA GLU A 132 12.90 2.48 12.18
C GLU A 132 12.19 1.32 11.49
N ILE A 133 12.43 1.17 10.19
CA ILE A 133 11.87 0.12 9.36
C ILE A 133 13.03 -0.64 8.74
N HIS A 134 13.12 -1.94 8.99
CA HIS A 134 14.18 -2.80 8.50
C HIS A 134 13.61 -4.02 7.77
N GLY A 135 14.44 -4.66 6.95
CA GLY A 135 14.07 -5.80 6.13
C GLY A 135 15.19 -6.16 5.17
N ASP A 136 14.88 -6.96 4.15
CA ASP A 136 15.85 -7.26 3.10
C ASP A 136 16.25 -6.02 2.30
N ALA A 137 17.54 -5.92 1.98
CA ALA A 137 18.15 -4.70 1.47
C ALA A 137 17.51 -4.17 0.17
N ASP A 138 17.13 -5.05 -0.75
CA ASP A 138 16.48 -4.67 -2.01
C ASP A 138 15.05 -4.14 -1.79
N MET A 139 14.30 -4.75 -0.86
CA MET A 139 12.98 -4.30 -0.46
C MET A 139 13.03 -2.96 0.26
N MET A 140 14.00 -2.79 1.18
CA MET A 140 14.21 -1.54 1.90
C MET A 140 14.64 -0.42 0.96
N GLN A 141 15.53 -0.70 0.02
CA GLN A 141 15.89 0.27 -1.02
C GLN A 141 14.67 0.68 -1.85
N ALA A 142 13.86 -0.28 -2.31
CA ALA A 142 12.67 0.03 -3.11
C ALA A 142 11.61 0.80 -2.32
N LEU A 143 11.47 0.51 -1.02
CA LEU A 143 10.58 1.24 -0.12
C LEU A 143 11.06 2.68 0.07
N ASP A 144 12.36 2.90 0.32
CA ASP A 144 12.94 4.24 0.46
C ASP A 144 12.81 5.05 -0.83
N GLU A 145 13.10 4.46 -1.99
CA GLU A 145 12.90 5.10 -3.31
C GLU A 145 11.43 5.51 -3.52
N LEU A 146 10.48 4.64 -3.17
CA LEU A 146 9.05 4.92 -3.28
C LEU A 146 8.61 6.07 -2.36
N LEU A 147 9.05 6.04 -1.10
CA LEU A 147 8.70 7.06 -0.11
C LEU A 147 9.34 8.41 -0.44
N ARG A 148 10.59 8.45 -0.91
CA ARG A 148 11.24 9.68 -1.40
C ARG A 148 10.48 10.29 -2.57
N ALA A 149 10.05 9.48 -3.54
CA ALA A 149 9.23 9.96 -4.64
C ALA A 149 7.89 10.55 -4.15
N PHE A 150 7.27 10.00 -3.09
CA PHE A 150 6.08 10.61 -2.49
C PHE A 150 6.36 11.97 -1.86
N VAL A 151 7.53 12.16 -1.27
CA VAL A 151 7.96 13.46 -0.71
C VAL A 151 8.18 14.47 -1.83
N GLU A 152 8.97 14.11 -2.85
CA GLU A 152 9.29 14.97 -4.00
C GLU A 152 8.03 15.40 -4.77
N GLN A 153 7.07 14.48 -4.92
CA GLN A 153 5.78 14.75 -5.56
C GLN A 153 4.75 15.42 -4.61
N ARG A 154 5.17 15.84 -3.41
CA ARG A 154 4.33 16.51 -2.39
C ARG A 154 3.07 15.73 -2.00
N ARG A 155 3.18 14.41 -1.91
CA ARG A 155 2.08 13.50 -1.49
C ARG A 155 2.01 13.28 0.02
N MET A 156 3.09 13.60 0.74
CA MET A 156 3.18 13.40 2.21
C MET A 156 2.66 14.58 3.03
N LYS A 157 2.65 15.79 2.46
CA LYS A 157 2.23 17.03 3.14
C LYS A 157 1.72 18.06 2.13
N ILE A 158 0.63 18.74 2.46
CA ILE A 158 -0.01 19.74 1.59
C ILE A 158 0.81 21.04 1.52
N SER A 159 1.48 21.43 2.62
CA SER A 159 2.25 22.67 2.69
C SER A 159 3.42 22.58 3.68
N GLY A 160 4.48 23.36 3.41
CA GLY A 160 5.70 23.39 4.21
C GLY A 160 6.65 22.23 3.93
N GLU A 161 7.79 22.24 4.61
CA GLU A 161 8.79 21.17 4.51
C GLU A 161 8.29 19.90 5.22
N TYR A 162 8.52 18.74 4.61
CA TYR A 162 8.18 17.44 5.18
C TYR A 162 9.43 16.85 5.84
N GLN A 163 9.35 16.58 7.15
CA GLN A 163 10.36 15.81 7.86
C GLN A 163 9.84 14.36 7.97
N PRO A 164 10.56 13.37 7.41
CA PRO A 164 10.16 11.97 7.50
C PRO A 164 9.97 11.50 8.94
N CYS A 165 8.81 10.91 9.23
CA CYS A 165 8.53 10.23 10.51
C CYS A 165 9.11 8.80 10.56
N TYR A 166 9.93 8.44 9.58
CA TYR A 166 10.49 7.11 9.40
C TYR A 166 11.96 7.19 8.99
N ARG A 167 12.68 6.10 9.22
CA ARG A 167 14.03 5.83 8.73
C ARG A 167 14.06 4.41 8.21
N VAL A 168 14.33 4.25 6.92
CA VAL A 168 14.51 2.94 6.31
C VAL A 168 15.97 2.50 6.52
N LEU A 169 16.15 1.32 7.08
CA LEU A 169 17.45 0.71 7.37
C LEU A 169 17.64 -0.51 6.47
N ALA A 170 18.76 -0.56 5.75
CA ALA A 170 19.15 -1.67 4.88
C ALA A 170 20.28 -2.48 5.51
#